data_AF-A0AA51R0F2-F1
#
_entry.id   AF-A0AA51R0F2-F1
#
_cell.length_a   1.000
_cell.length_b   1.000
_cell.length_c   1.000
_cell.angle_alpha   90.00
_cell.angle_beta   90.00
_cell.angle_gamma   90.00
#
_symmetry.space_group_name_H-M   'P 1'
#
loop_
_entity.id
_entity.type
_entity.pdbx_description
1 polymer ?
#
loop_
_entity_poly.entity_id
_entity_poly.type
_entity_poly.pdbx_seq_one_letter_code
_entity_poly.pdbx_strand_id
1 'polypeptide(L)'
;MSKRHLSSAAQSAIIERAGRRCEYCQSQMEYSGQSFEFDHIAPISRAGETSLENLALACGGCNRHKSNKVQGTDPATGDMIELFNPRQQQWETHFGWTDDYTQMIGLTAIGRATVAALKLNRMGLVNMRRVLCMAGKHPA
;
A
#
# COMPACT_ATOMS: atom_id res chain seq x y z
N MET A 1 7.13 -22.25 -13.32
CA MET A 1 7.66 -20.94 -13.78
C MET A 1 8.75 -20.50 -12.80
N SER A 2 9.96 -20.27 -13.30
CA SER A 2 11.11 -19.92 -12.46
C SER A 2 10.83 -18.62 -11.71
N LYS A 3 10.76 -18.68 -10.38
CA LYS A 3 10.72 -17.48 -9.52
C LYS A 3 12.05 -16.76 -9.75
N ARG A 4 12.05 -15.72 -10.60
CA ARG A 4 13.20 -14.80 -10.68
C ARG A 4 13.38 -14.19 -9.28
N HIS A 5 14.40 -14.65 -8.58
CA HIS A 5 14.72 -14.21 -7.23
C HIS A 5 15.20 -12.76 -7.28
N LEU A 6 14.54 -11.88 -6.53
CA LEU A 6 14.95 -10.48 -6.42
C LEU A 6 16.26 -10.42 -5.62
N SER A 7 17.29 -9.75 -6.15
CA SER A 7 18.59 -9.67 -5.47
C SER A 7 18.46 -8.90 -4.15
N SER A 8 19.32 -9.19 -3.17
CA SER A 8 19.32 -8.47 -1.88
C SER A 8 19.50 -6.96 -2.07
N ALA A 9 20.31 -6.53 -3.04
CA ALA A 9 20.48 -5.12 -3.37
C ALA A 9 19.17 -4.49 -3.88
N ALA A 10 18.43 -5.18 -4.75
CA ALA A 10 17.14 -4.70 -5.23
C ALA A 10 16.09 -4.67 -4.12
N GLN A 11 16.10 -5.64 -3.20
CA GLN A 11 15.25 -5.64 -2.02
C GLN A 11 15.51 -4.42 -1.13
N SER A 12 16.79 -4.14 -0.81
CA SER A 12 17.17 -2.96 -0.03
C SER A 12 16.75 -1.66 -0.71
N ALA A 13 16.97 -1.53 -2.03
CA ALA A 13 16.58 -0.34 -2.78
C ALA A 13 15.07 -0.05 -2.70
N ILE A 14 14.22 -1.09 -2.78
CA ILE A 14 12.76 -0.93 -2.63
C ILE A 14 12.40 -0.50 -1.20
N ILE A 15 13.03 -1.12 -0.19
CA ILE A 15 12.76 -0.81 1.22
C ILE A 15 13.14 0.62 1.57
N GLU A 16 14.32 1.06 1.12
CA GLU A 16 14.84 2.41 1.34
C GLU A 16 13.99 3.46 0.62
N ARG A 17 13.67 3.23 -0.66
CA ARG A 17 12.78 4.11 -1.44
C ARG A 17 11.42 4.29 -0.76
N ALA A 18 10.86 3.22 -0.19
CA ALA A 18 9.57 3.24 0.49
C ALA A 18 9.64 3.84 1.91
N GLY A 19 10.81 4.33 2.36
CA GLY A 19 11.00 4.87 3.70
C GLY A 19 10.72 3.84 4.80
N ARG A 20 10.89 2.55 4.50
CA ARG A 20 10.54 1.41 5.37
C ARG A 20 9.06 1.40 5.76
N ARG A 21 8.18 1.91 4.90
CA ARG A 21 6.72 1.93 5.09
C ARG A 21 6.00 1.24 3.94
N CYS A 22 4.79 0.78 4.21
CA CYS A 22 3.91 0.24 3.18
C CYS A 22 3.51 1.38 2.24
N GLU A 23 3.83 1.26 0.96
CA GLU A 23 3.60 2.34 -0.02
C GLU A 23 2.11 2.61 -0.28
N TYR A 24 1.22 1.71 0.17
CA TYR A 24 -0.22 1.91 0.14
C TYR A 24 -0.76 2.55 1.43
N CYS A 25 -0.50 1.89 2.58
CA CYS A 25 -1.19 2.21 3.84
C CYS A 25 -0.35 2.99 4.86
N GLN A 26 0.92 3.28 4.52
CA GLN A 26 1.93 3.93 5.37
C GLN A 26 2.23 3.21 6.71
N SER A 27 1.81 1.95 6.86
CA SER A 27 2.23 1.11 7.99
C SER A 27 3.75 1.00 8.00
N GLN A 28 4.36 1.29 9.14
CA GLN A 28 5.80 1.19 9.33
C GLN A 28 6.23 -0.26 9.50
N MET A 29 7.30 -0.65 8.82
CA MET A 29 7.85 -2.02 8.88
C MET A 29 8.32 -2.38 10.29
N GLU A 30 8.87 -1.42 11.03
CA GLU A 30 9.39 -1.58 12.40
C GLU A 30 8.32 -2.01 13.41
N TYR A 31 7.07 -1.56 13.24
CA TYR A 31 5.97 -1.80 14.17
C TYR A 31 4.96 -2.84 13.67
N SER A 32 5.25 -3.50 12.54
CA SER A 32 4.34 -4.47 11.95
C SER A 32 4.58 -5.86 12.50
N GLY A 33 3.52 -6.48 13.04
CA GLY A 33 3.53 -7.91 13.39
C GLY A 33 3.49 -8.85 12.18
N GLN A 34 3.44 -8.32 10.95
CA GLN A 34 3.45 -9.11 9.71
C GLN A 34 4.67 -8.74 8.86
N SER A 35 5.23 -9.75 8.18
CA SER A 35 6.22 -9.53 7.13
C SER A 35 5.69 -8.63 6.03
N PHE A 36 6.62 -7.90 5.43
CA PHE A 36 6.39 -7.13 4.23
C PHE A 36 6.79 -7.93 3.01
N GLU A 37 6.13 -7.62 1.90
CA GLU A 37 6.29 -8.30 0.62
C GLU A 37 6.60 -7.27 -0.46
N PHE A 38 7.31 -7.73 -1.50
CA PHE A 38 7.52 -6.96 -2.72
C PHE A 38 6.35 -7.26 -3.65
N ASP A 39 5.30 -6.43 -3.55
CA ASP A 39 4.05 -6.58 -4.30
C ASP A 39 4.22 -6.08 -5.73
N HIS A 40 3.71 -6.86 -6.68
CA HIS A 40 3.66 -6.48 -8.08
C HIS A 40 2.46 -5.55 -8.32
N ILE A 41 2.74 -4.31 -8.72
CA ILE A 41 1.73 -3.28 -9.01
C ILE A 41 0.83 -3.77 -10.16
N ALA A 42 1.43 -4.09 -11.31
CA ALA A 42 0.84 -4.96 -12.31
C ALA A 42 1.16 -6.42 -11.94
N PRO A 43 0.15 -7.26 -11.63
CA PRO A 43 0.39 -8.62 -11.15
C PRO A 43 0.97 -9.53 -12.24
N ILE A 44 1.72 -10.56 -11.83
CA ILE A 44 2.28 -11.57 -12.76
C ILE A 44 1.19 -12.21 -13.64
N SER A 45 -0.02 -12.41 -13.10
CA SER A 45 -1.16 -12.95 -13.85
C SER A 45 -1.61 -12.05 -15.02
N ARG A 46 -1.13 -10.81 -15.08
CA ARG A 46 -1.31 -9.86 -16.18
C ARG A 46 0.01 -9.49 -16.85
N ALA A 47 0.95 -10.45 -16.88
CA ALA A 47 2.30 -10.28 -17.46
C ALA A 47 3.15 -9.18 -16.82
N GLY A 48 2.89 -8.82 -15.56
CA GLY A 48 3.71 -7.89 -14.82
C GLY A 48 5.12 -8.44 -14.54
N GLU A 49 6.13 -7.61 -14.78
CA GLU A 49 7.53 -7.99 -14.59
C GLU A 49 7.97 -7.87 -13.12
N THR A 50 8.92 -8.70 -12.71
CA THR A 50 9.63 -8.52 -11.42
C THR A 50 10.76 -7.50 -11.64
N SER A 51 10.46 -6.21 -11.50
CA SER A 51 11.40 -5.10 -11.66
C SER A 51 11.17 -4.01 -10.61
N LEU A 52 12.16 -3.15 -10.38
CA LEU A 52 12.04 -2.04 -9.43
C LEU A 52 10.87 -1.09 -9.77
N GLU A 53 10.54 -0.98 -11.06
CA GLU A 53 9.48 -0.12 -11.60
C GLU A 53 8.08 -0.75 -11.49
N ASN A 54 7.97 -2.03 -11.14
CA ASN A 54 6.68 -2.71 -10.96
C ASN A 54 6.52 -3.27 -9.54
N LEU A 55 7.49 -3.06 -8.65
CA LEU A 55 7.42 -3.54 -7.28
C LEU A 55 7.16 -2.39 -6.31
N ALA A 56 6.22 -2.63 -5.41
CA ALA A 56 5.91 -1.80 -4.26
C ALA A 56 6.22 -2.55 -2.95
N LEU A 57 6.74 -1.84 -1.95
CA LEU A 57 6.83 -2.39 -0.61
C LEU A 57 5.43 -2.40 0.03
N ALA A 58 4.90 -3.59 0.31
CA ALA A 58 3.55 -3.76 0.83
C ALA A 58 3.54 -4.56 2.15
N CYS A 59 2.78 -4.10 3.14
CA CYS A 59 2.51 -4.96 4.30
C CYS A 59 1.62 -6.14 3.89
N GLY A 60 1.72 -7.27 4.60
CA GLY A 60 0.97 -8.49 4.29
C GLY A 60 -0.55 -8.28 4.16
N GLY A 61 -1.12 -7.36 4.94
CA GLY A 61 -2.53 -6.98 4.81
C GLY A 61 -2.86 -6.31 3.47
N CYS A 62 -2.07 -5.33 3.02
CA CYS A 62 -2.34 -4.63 1.75
C CYS A 62 -2.09 -5.55 0.55
N ASN A 63 -0.97 -6.29 0.56
CA ASN A 63 -0.64 -7.25 -0.50
C ASN A 63 -1.77 -8.29 -0.68
N ARG A 64 -2.25 -8.88 0.43
CA ARG A 64 -3.34 -9.88 0.39
C ARG A 64 -4.65 -9.30 -0.13
N HIS A 65 -5.03 -8.10 0.29
CA HIS A 65 -6.26 -7.48 -0.18
C HIS A 65 -6.16 -7.02 -1.63
N LYS A 66 -5.00 -6.54 -2.07
CA LYS A 66 -4.77 -6.19 -3.48
C LYS A 66 -4.81 -7.45 -4.34
N SER A 67 -4.08 -8.50 -3.97
CA SER A 67 -3.99 -9.75 -4.73
C SER A 67 -3.68 -9.46 -6.20
N ASN A 68 -4.53 -9.88 -7.14
CA ASN A 68 -4.40 -9.62 -8.57
C ASN A 68 -5.18 -8.37 -9.06
N LYS A 69 -5.70 -7.53 -8.16
CA LYS A 69 -6.45 -6.33 -8.55
C LYS A 69 -5.50 -5.23 -9.00
N VAL A 70 -5.87 -4.58 -10.10
CA VAL A 70 -5.30 -3.31 -10.60
C VAL A 70 -6.35 -2.21 -10.68
N GLN A 71 -7.63 -2.58 -10.47
CA GLN A 71 -8.77 -1.67 -10.41
C GLN A 71 -9.64 -2.03 -9.20
N GLY A 72 -10.42 -1.06 -8.74
CA GLY A 72 -11.44 -1.21 -7.72
C GLY A 72 -12.58 -0.24 -7.94
N THR A 73 -13.72 -0.52 -7.33
CA THR A 73 -14.89 0.36 -7.41
C THR A 73 -14.67 1.60 -6.54
N ASP A 74 -14.85 2.80 -7.11
CA ASP A 74 -14.94 4.03 -6.31
C ASP A 74 -16.28 4.03 -5.56
N PRO A 75 -16.29 4.00 -4.22
CA PRO A 75 -17.52 3.99 -3.44
C PRO A 75 -18.39 5.24 -3.64
N ALA A 76 -17.85 6.36 -4.14
CA ALA A 76 -18.60 7.58 -4.34
C ALA A 76 -19.43 7.56 -5.64
N THR A 77 -18.92 6.94 -6.71
CA THR A 77 -19.55 6.98 -8.04
C THR A 77 -20.02 5.61 -8.53
N GLY A 78 -19.46 4.53 -7.99
CA GLY A 78 -19.69 3.17 -8.49
C GLY A 78 -18.81 2.79 -9.68
N ASP A 79 -17.98 3.70 -10.19
CA ASP A 79 -17.13 3.45 -11.34
C ASP A 79 -15.96 2.52 -11.01
N MET A 80 -15.50 1.76 -12.00
CA MET A 80 -14.26 1.00 -11.91
C MET A 80 -13.06 1.91 -12.19
N ILE A 81 -12.25 2.14 -11.16
CA ILE A 81 -11.10 3.05 -11.20
C ILE A 81 -9.81 2.27 -10.97
N GLU A 82 -8.72 2.71 -11.60
CA GLU A 82 -7.38 2.16 -11.34
C GLU A 82 -6.97 2.34 -9.88
N LEU A 83 -6.31 1.33 -9.33
CA LEU A 83 -5.74 1.40 -8.00
C LEU A 83 -4.44 2.23 -8.03
N PHE A 84 -4.12 2.81 -6.88
CA PHE A 84 -2.94 3.65 -6.72
C PHE A 84 -1.64 2.94 -7.12
N ASN A 85 -0.83 3.63 -7.91
CA ASN A 85 0.46 3.18 -8.38
C ASN A 85 1.58 4.06 -7.80
N PRO A 86 2.34 3.59 -6.78
CA PRO A 86 3.40 4.37 -6.15
C PRO A 86 4.61 4.67 -7.05
N ARG A 87 4.66 4.12 -8.26
CA ARG A 87 5.70 4.41 -9.27
C ARG A 87 5.32 5.53 -10.21
N GLN A 88 4.04 5.89 -10.27
CA GLN A 88 3.51 6.90 -11.20
C GLN A 88 2.80 8.04 -10.48
N GLN A 89 2.44 7.86 -9.21
CA GLN A 89 1.56 8.77 -8.48
C GLN A 89 2.17 9.15 -7.13
N GLN A 90 1.89 10.39 -6.69
CA GLN A 90 2.29 10.90 -5.38
C GLN A 90 1.22 10.54 -4.35
N TRP A 91 1.63 10.03 -3.20
CA TRP A 91 0.70 9.50 -2.20
C TRP A 91 -0.24 10.59 -1.66
N GLU A 92 0.32 11.77 -1.40
CA GLU A 92 -0.34 12.94 -0.80
C GLU A 92 -1.40 13.56 -1.71
N THR A 93 -1.32 13.31 -3.03
CA THR A 93 -2.36 13.72 -3.99
C THR A 93 -3.63 12.88 -3.84
N HIS A 94 -3.49 11.60 -3.50
CA HIS A 94 -4.59 10.64 -3.50
C HIS A 94 -5.13 10.33 -2.11
N PHE A 95 -4.31 10.53 -1.07
CA PHE A 95 -4.63 10.14 0.29
C PHE A 95 -4.38 11.26 1.29
N GLY A 96 -5.20 11.26 2.33
CA GLY A 96 -5.00 12.06 3.53
C GLY A 96 -5.29 11.24 4.77
N TRP A 97 -5.17 11.88 5.93
CA TRP A 97 -5.53 11.31 7.22
C TRP A 97 -6.75 12.05 7.79
N THR A 98 -7.52 11.35 8.62
CA THR A 98 -8.39 12.02 9.59
C THR A 98 -7.55 12.78 10.60
N ASP A 99 -8.14 13.76 11.30
CA ASP A 99 -7.43 14.61 12.27
C ASP A 99 -6.76 13.82 13.41
N ASP A 100 -7.29 12.64 13.73
CA ASP A 100 -6.73 11.72 14.73
C ASP A 100 -5.66 10.77 14.16
N TYR A 101 -5.37 10.86 12.85
CA TYR A 101 -4.44 10.01 12.09
C TYR A 101 -4.74 8.51 12.12
N THR A 102 -5.94 8.10 12.51
CA THR A 102 -6.26 6.66 12.62
C THR A 102 -6.84 6.08 11.33
N GLN A 103 -7.45 6.93 10.51
CA GLN A 103 -8.09 6.54 9.26
C GLN A 103 -7.52 7.30 8.07
N MET A 104 -7.37 6.57 6.96
CA MET A 104 -6.95 7.10 5.69
C MET A 104 -8.15 7.54 4.87
N ILE A 105 -8.09 8.74 4.31
CA ILE A 105 -9.12 9.33 3.46
C ILE A 105 -8.64 9.24 2.01
N GLY A 106 -9.52 8.81 1.10
CA GLY A 106 -9.27 8.92 -0.34
C GLY A 106 -9.71 10.29 -0.84
N LEU A 107 -8.77 11.12 -1.28
CA LEU A 107 -9.02 12.49 -1.74
C LEU A 107 -9.49 12.54 -3.21
N THR A 108 -9.17 11.50 -3.97
CA THR A 108 -9.53 11.36 -5.40
C THR A 108 -10.24 10.03 -5.63
N ALA A 109 -10.80 9.82 -6.83
CA ALA A 109 -11.44 8.56 -7.20
C ALA A 109 -10.47 7.36 -7.04
N ILE A 110 -9.21 7.52 -7.46
CA ILE A 110 -8.13 6.53 -7.27
C ILE A 110 -7.89 6.26 -5.79
N GLY A 111 -7.81 7.31 -4.97
CA GLY A 111 -7.64 7.20 -3.53
C GLY A 111 -8.77 6.41 -2.86
N ARG A 112 -10.03 6.77 -3.16
CA ARG A 112 -11.22 6.12 -2.58
C ARG A 112 -11.33 4.66 -3.01
N ALA A 113 -11.17 4.38 -4.31
CA ALA A 113 -11.16 3.03 -4.84
C ALA A 113 -10.06 2.18 -4.18
N THR A 114 -8.86 2.75 -3.98
CA THR A 114 -7.75 2.05 -3.31
C THR A 114 -8.03 1.79 -1.84
N VAL A 115 -8.52 2.78 -1.10
CA VAL A 115 -8.90 2.64 0.32
C VAL A 115 -9.91 1.50 0.49
N ALA A 116 -10.94 1.45 -0.35
CA ALA A 116 -11.95 0.42 -0.34
C ALA A 116 -11.38 -0.96 -0.74
N ALA A 117 -10.71 -1.05 -1.90
CA ALA A 117 -10.25 -2.31 -2.46
C ALA A 117 -9.17 -3.01 -1.61
N LEU A 118 -8.27 -2.24 -0.99
CA LEU A 118 -7.19 -2.76 -0.15
C LEU A 118 -7.54 -2.80 1.34
N LYS A 119 -8.75 -2.34 1.72
CA LYS A 119 -9.20 -2.20 3.10
C LYS A 119 -8.16 -1.47 3.97
N LEU A 120 -7.78 -0.27 3.53
CA LEU A 120 -6.75 0.56 4.17
C LEU A 120 -7.16 1.07 5.57
N ASN A 121 -8.45 0.92 5.93
CA ASN A 121 -9.02 1.21 7.24
C ASN A 121 -9.58 -0.04 7.95
N ARG A 122 -9.06 -1.23 7.64
CA ARG A 122 -9.42 -2.45 8.40
C ARG A 122 -9.12 -2.28 9.89
N MET A 123 -9.98 -2.83 10.75
CA MET A 123 -9.94 -2.65 12.20
C MET A 123 -8.55 -2.82 12.83
N GLY A 124 -7.83 -3.90 12.49
CA GLY A 124 -6.49 -4.14 13.05
C GLY A 124 -5.46 -3.05 12.70
N LEU A 125 -5.57 -2.45 11.51
CA LEU A 125 -4.67 -1.37 11.09
C LEU A 125 -5.02 -0.05 11.77
N VAL A 126 -6.31 0.27 11.90
CA VAL A 126 -6.77 1.45 12.65
C VAL A 126 -6.37 1.36 14.13
N ASN A 127 -6.54 0.19 14.75
CA ASN A 127 -6.12 -0.04 16.13
C ASN A 127 -4.60 0.10 16.31
N MET A 128 -3.80 -0.40 15.36
CA MET A 128 -2.35 -0.21 15.39
C MET A 128 -1.98 1.28 15.28
N ARG A 129 -2.60 2.03 14.36
CA ARG A 129 -2.38 3.47 14.25
C ARG A 129 -2.71 4.21 15.54
N ARG A 130 -3.83 3.89 16.20
CA ARG A 130 -4.18 4.45 17.53
C ARG A 130 -3.06 4.28 18.54
N VAL A 131 -2.55 3.06 18.69
CA VAL A 131 -1.45 2.76 19.63
C VAL A 131 -0.18 3.56 19.26
N LEU A 132 0.15 3.63 17.97
CA LEU A 132 1.33 4.37 17.50
C LEU A 132 1.17 5.89 17.64
N CYS A 133 -0.02 6.45 17.44
CA CYS A 133 -0.31 7.86 17.70
C CYS A 133 -0.11 8.18 19.19
N MET A 134 -0.64 7.34 20.09
CA MET A 134 -0.42 7.49 21.54
C MET A 134 1.07 7.45 21.92
N ALA A 135 1.87 6.67 21.18
CA ALA A 135 3.32 6.59 21.37
C ALA A 135 4.12 7.69 20.65
N GLY A 136 3.46 8.63 19.95
CA GLY A 136 4.13 9.66 19.15
C GLY A 136 4.93 9.11 17.95
N LYS A 137 4.52 7.95 17.43
CA LYS A 137 5.16 7.24 16.31
C LYS A 137 4.33 7.25 15.02
N HIS A 138 3.10 7.78 15.05
CA HIS A 138 2.25 7.91 13.87
C HIS A 138 1.48 9.24 13.90
N PRO A 139 1.36 9.97 12.77
CA PRO A 139 1.97 9.70 11.46
C PRO A 139 3.52 9.74 11.52
N ALA A 140 4.16 9.12 10.53
CA ALA A 140 5.62 8.99 10.46
C ALA A 140 6.23 10.06 9.55
#